data_AF-A0A932HNK7-F1
#
_entry.id   AF-A0A932HNK7-F1
#
_cell.length_a   1.000
_cell.length_b   1.000
_cell.length_c   1.000
_cell.angle_alpha   90.00
_cell.angle_beta   90.00
_cell.angle_gamma   90.00
#
_symmetry.space_group_name_H-M   'P 1'
#
loop_
_entity.id
_entity.type
_entity.pdbx_description
1 polymer ?
#
loop_
_entity_poly.entity_id
_entity_poly.type
_entity_poly.pdbx_seq_one_letter_code
_entity_poly.pdbx_strand_id
1 'polypeptide(L)'
;MDPKGMKPPMPEGMGVPPMMQQMMQKMMAGMQEFNPMAMCQAMMTSVAKSAELAAYATPEARGLFEEWARSVEEEVLALLKKRGRVDLPELAHELKISTESALYFLGKLVREGKATISGIQATEVGGGS
;
A
#
# COMPACT_ATOMS: atom_id res chain seq x y z
N MET A 1 61.56 49.05 25.36
CA MET A 1 61.77 47.58 25.44
C MET A 1 60.42 46.93 25.65
N ASP A 2 60.26 45.68 25.18
CA ASP A 2 59.02 44.86 25.10
C ASP A 2 58.18 44.99 23.81
N PRO A 3 57.55 43.89 23.31
CA PRO A 3 58.27 42.86 22.57
C PRO A 3 57.59 42.50 21.22
N LYS A 4 58.33 41.72 20.42
CA LYS A 4 58.01 41.21 19.09
C LYS A 4 56.61 40.59 18.98
N GLY A 5 55.87 41.03 17.96
CA GLY A 5 54.75 40.28 17.39
C GLY A 5 55.26 39.01 16.71
N MET A 6 55.08 37.87 17.39
CA MET A 6 55.19 36.54 16.79
C MET A 6 53.79 35.94 16.79
N LYS A 7 53.14 35.94 15.63
CA LYS A 7 52.02 35.03 15.38
C LYS A 7 52.60 33.60 15.41
N PRO A 8 52.03 32.67 16.20
CA PRO A 8 52.47 31.29 16.13
C PRO A 8 52.20 30.75 14.72
N PRO A 9 53.13 29.98 14.13
CA PRO A 9 52.83 29.27 12.89
C PRO A 9 51.74 28.25 13.20
N MET A 10 50.61 28.34 12.50
CA MET A 10 49.63 27.26 12.54
C MET A 10 50.27 26.03 11.90
N PRO A 11 50.18 24.84 12.52
CA PRO A 11 50.69 23.62 11.89
C PRO A 11 49.81 23.31 10.67
N GLU A 12 50.39 23.47 9.48
CA GLU A 12 49.86 22.90 8.25
C GLU A 12 49.85 21.37 8.40
N GLY A 13 48.66 20.77 8.31
CA GLY A 13 48.50 19.33 8.17
C GLY A 13 48.19 18.57 9.46
N MET A 14 47.00 18.78 10.02
CA MET A 14 46.30 17.69 10.72
C MET A 14 44.93 17.52 10.08
N GLY A 15 44.88 16.71 9.03
CA GLY A 15 43.64 16.08 8.63
C GLY A 15 43.10 15.26 9.79
N VAL A 16 41.78 15.24 9.93
CA VAL A 16 41.08 14.44 10.94
C VAL A 16 41.62 13.00 10.92
N PRO A 17 42.03 12.40 12.05
CA PRO A 17 42.56 11.05 12.07
C PRO A 17 41.60 10.04 11.41
N PRO A 18 42.10 9.03 10.67
CA PRO A 18 41.24 8.12 9.90
C PRO A 18 40.16 7.42 10.74
N MET A 19 40.47 7.05 11.99
CA MET A 19 39.47 6.50 12.92
C MET A 19 38.35 7.49 13.24
N MET A 20 38.68 8.77 13.45
CA MET A 20 37.71 9.80 13.79
C MET A 20 36.84 10.14 12.57
N GLN A 21 37.40 10.10 11.36
CA GLN A 21 36.67 10.24 10.11
C GLN A 21 35.70 9.07 9.87
N GLN A 22 36.13 7.84 10.16
CA GLN A 22 35.29 6.64 10.04
C GLN A 22 34.13 6.63 11.04
N MET A 23 34.38 7.10 12.28
CA MET A 23 33.33 7.23 13.29
C MET A 23 32.28 8.27 12.88
N MET A 24 32.72 9.41 12.33
CA MET A 24 31.83 10.46 11.85
C MET A 24 31.02 10.02 10.62
N GLN A 25 31.61 9.28 9.69
CA GLN A 25 30.91 8.67 8.56
C GLN A 25 29.85 7.65 9.00
N LYS A 26 30.17 6.77 9.96
CA LYS A 26 29.18 5.80 10.49
C LYS A 26 28.02 6.49 11.20
N MET A 27 28.28 7.58 11.93
CA MET A 27 27.23 8.35 12.59
C MET A 27 26.32 9.06 11.57
N MET A 28 26.90 9.63 10.51
CA MET A 28 26.15 10.25 9.40
C MET A 28 25.35 9.22 8.59
N ALA A 29 25.91 8.02 8.34
CA ALA A 29 25.20 6.94 7.66
C ALA A 29 23.99 6.43 8.46
N GLY A 30 24.14 6.25 9.77
CA GLY A 30 23.04 5.84 10.66
C GLY A 30 21.92 6.88 10.81
N MET A 31 22.22 8.16 10.56
CA MET A 31 21.23 9.24 10.57
C MET A 31 20.49 9.39 9.24
N GLN A 32 20.98 8.76 8.16
CA GLN A 32 20.44 8.87 6.81
C GLN A 32 19.31 7.85 6.52
N GLU A 33 19.21 6.77 7.31
CA GLU A 33 18.21 5.71 7.12
C GLU A 33 16.90 5.93 7.91
N PHE A 34 16.93 6.70 9.00
CA PHE A 34 15.75 7.01 9.81
C PHE A 34 15.48 8.50 9.79
N ASN A 35 14.45 8.92 9.06
CA ASN A 35 13.95 10.30 9.09
C ASN A 35 12.65 10.33 9.93
N PRO A 36 12.73 10.72 11.22
CA PRO A 36 11.58 10.74 12.12
C PRO A 36 10.45 11.62 11.60
N MET A 37 10.79 12.72 10.92
CA MET A 37 9.80 13.64 10.35
C MET A 37 9.03 13.00 9.20
N ALA A 38 9.71 12.26 8.31
CA ALA A 38 9.07 11.54 7.22
C ALA A 38 8.15 10.42 7.75
N MET A 39 8.57 9.71 8.79
CA MET A 39 7.76 8.68 9.44
C MET A 39 6.50 9.28 10.10
N CYS A 40 6.67 10.37 10.86
CA CYS A 40 5.55 11.09 11.48
C CYS A 40 4.57 11.63 10.42
N GLN A 41 5.07 12.17 9.30
CA GLN A 41 4.22 12.60 8.19
C GLN A 41 3.46 11.44 7.55
N ALA A 42 4.10 10.29 7.33
CA ALA A 42 3.46 9.11 6.78
C ALA A 42 2.35 8.58 7.71
N MET A 43 2.60 8.55 9.03
CA MET A 43 1.59 8.17 10.02
C MET A 43 0.44 9.17 10.11
N MET A 44 0.71 10.48 10.11
CA MET A 44 -0.38 11.47 10.11
C MET A 44 -1.22 11.36 8.84
N THR A 45 -0.58 11.12 7.69
CA THR A 45 -1.29 10.91 6.41
C THR A 45 -2.17 9.66 6.45
N SER A 46 -1.68 8.55 7.00
CA SER A 46 -2.49 7.33 7.12
C SER A 46 -3.67 7.52 8.08
N VAL A 47 -3.45 8.18 9.23
CA VAL A 47 -4.52 8.51 10.19
C VAL A 47 -5.56 9.44 9.57
N ALA A 48 -5.14 10.47 8.84
CA ALA A 48 -6.05 11.39 8.15
C ALA A 48 -6.90 10.65 7.11
N LYS A 49 -6.28 9.77 6.31
CA LYS A 49 -6.99 8.94 5.33
C LYS A 49 -7.96 7.97 6.00
N SER A 50 -7.58 7.37 7.13
CA SER A 50 -8.47 6.51 7.92
C SER A 50 -9.64 7.28 8.51
N ALA A 51 -9.42 8.50 9.02
CA ALA A 51 -10.48 9.36 9.56
C ALA A 51 -11.45 9.83 8.46
N GLU A 52 -10.93 10.15 7.28
CA GLU A 52 -11.74 10.50 6.12
C GLU A 52 -12.63 9.33 5.70
N LEU A 53 -12.09 8.12 5.58
CA LEU A 53 -12.88 6.91 5.29
C LEU A 53 -13.91 6.62 6.39
N ALA A 54 -13.56 6.82 7.66
CA ALA A 54 -14.47 6.64 8.78
C ALA A 54 -15.63 7.65 8.76
N ALA A 55 -15.41 8.88 8.26
CA ALA A 55 -16.46 9.88 8.13
C ALA A 55 -17.56 9.47 7.13
N TYR A 56 -17.23 8.66 6.12
CA TYR A 56 -18.20 8.10 5.18
C TYR A 56 -18.89 6.82 5.68
N ALA A 57 -18.39 6.21 6.76
CA ALA A 57 -18.89 4.94 7.31
C ALA A 57 -19.97 5.15 8.37
N THR A 58 -20.97 6.01 8.11
CA THR A 58 -22.11 6.15 9.03
C THR A 58 -22.91 4.84 9.08
N PRO A 59 -23.63 4.55 10.19
CA PRO A 59 -24.44 3.34 10.30
C PRO A 59 -25.46 3.19 9.16
N GLU A 60 -26.03 4.28 8.68
CA GLU A 60 -27.00 4.31 7.59
C GLU A 60 -26.33 3.99 6.25
N ALA A 61 -25.20 4.62 5.95
CA ALA A 61 -24.43 4.33 4.73
C ALA A 61 -23.96 2.87 4.71
N ARG A 62 -23.54 2.36 5.87
CA ARG A 62 -23.20 0.94 6.04
C ARG A 62 -24.39 0.03 5.75
N GLY A 63 -25.58 0.34 6.27
CA GLY A 63 -26.79 -0.43 5.99
C GLY A 63 -27.16 -0.46 4.50
N LEU A 64 -27.07 0.69 3.82
CA LEU A 64 -27.28 0.77 2.37
C LEU A 64 -26.27 -0.06 1.59
N PHE A 65 -25.00 -0.02 1.99
CA PHE A 65 -23.96 -0.85 1.39
C PHE A 65 -24.20 -2.34 1.62
N GLU A 66 -24.61 -2.75 2.83
CA GLU A 66 -24.89 -4.15 3.15
C GLU A 66 -26.09 -4.69 2.34
N GLU A 67 -27.13 -3.88 2.15
CA GLU A 67 -28.28 -4.25 1.33
C GLU A 67 -27.91 -4.34 -0.16
N TRP A 68 -27.17 -3.35 -0.67
CA TRP A 68 -26.64 -3.40 -2.03
C TRP A 68 -25.74 -4.62 -2.26
N ALA A 69 -24.82 -4.90 -1.34
CA ALA A 69 -23.92 -6.05 -1.43
C ALA A 69 -24.70 -7.37 -1.42
N ARG A 70 -25.75 -7.48 -0.60
CA ARG A 70 -26.65 -8.64 -0.62
C ARG A 70 -27.35 -8.79 -1.97
N SER A 71 -27.86 -7.70 -2.53
CA SER A 71 -28.49 -7.71 -3.86
C SER A 71 -27.52 -8.20 -4.95
N VAL A 72 -26.27 -7.74 -4.92
CA VAL A 72 -25.24 -8.19 -5.88
C VAL A 72 -24.95 -9.69 -5.71
N GLU A 73 -24.86 -10.19 -4.47
CA GLU A 73 -24.65 -11.62 -4.20
C GLU A 73 -25.79 -12.49 -4.72
N GLU A 74 -27.03 -12.05 -4.54
CA GLU A 74 -28.22 -12.73 -5.07
C GLU A 74 -28.21 -12.77 -6.59
N GLU A 75 -27.82 -11.68 -7.24
CA GLU A 75 -27.70 -11.61 -8.70
C GLU A 75 -26.59 -12.52 -9.24
N VAL A 76 -25.41 -12.54 -8.61
CA VAL A 76 -24.33 -13.49 -8.95
C VAL A 76 -24.82 -14.93 -8.86
N LEU A 77 -25.53 -15.28 -7.78
CA LEU A 77 -26.09 -16.62 -7.60
C LEU A 77 -27.16 -16.96 -8.64
N ALA A 78 -28.02 -16.00 -9.00
CA ALA A 78 -29.01 -16.18 -10.03
C ALA A 78 -28.35 -16.44 -11.40
N LEU A 79 -27.31 -15.69 -11.74
CA LEU A 79 -26.53 -15.88 -12.97
C LEU A 79 -25.84 -17.25 -12.99
N LEU A 80 -25.20 -17.65 -11.89
CA LEU A 80 -24.58 -18.98 -11.74
C LEU A 80 -25.60 -20.11 -11.92
N LYS A 81 -26.78 -20.00 -11.29
CA LYS A 81 -27.85 -21.01 -11.44
C LYS A 81 -28.41 -21.07 -12.86
N LYS A 82 -28.50 -19.93 -13.54
CA LYS A 82 -29.04 -19.83 -14.90
C LYS A 82 -28.07 -20.37 -15.95
N ARG A 83 -26.77 -20.07 -15.83
CA ARG A 83 -25.74 -20.37 -16.85
C ARG A 83 -24.88 -21.58 -16.51
N GLY A 84 -24.82 -21.98 -15.24
CA GLY A 84 -23.96 -23.05 -14.73
C GLY A 84 -22.50 -22.61 -14.54
N ARG A 85 -21.93 -21.88 -15.50
CA ARG A 85 -20.59 -21.27 -15.43
C ARG A 85 -20.67 -19.81 -15.86
N VAL A 86 -19.84 -18.97 -15.25
CA VAL A 86 -19.69 -17.55 -15.60
C VAL A 86 -18.22 -17.21 -15.73
N ASP A 87 -17.90 -16.37 -16.71
CA ASP A 87 -16.58 -15.76 -16.85
C ASP A 87 -16.50 -14.49 -15.99
N LEU A 88 -15.32 -14.20 -15.42
CA LEU A 88 -15.15 -13.10 -14.47
C LEU A 88 -15.33 -11.71 -15.13
N PRO A 89 -14.68 -11.41 -16.27
CA PRO A 89 -14.96 -10.21 -17.07
C PRO A 89 -16.44 -10.03 -17.45
N GLU A 90 -17.10 -11.10 -17.91
CA GLU A 90 -18.52 -11.05 -18.28
C GLU A 90 -19.40 -10.72 -17.08
N LEU A 91 -19.15 -11.37 -15.93
CA LEU A 91 -19.86 -11.12 -14.68
C LEU A 91 -19.69 -9.68 -14.20
N ALA A 92 -18.47 -9.13 -14.27
CA ALA A 92 -18.20 -7.75 -13.89
C ALA A 92 -18.98 -6.75 -14.77
N HIS A 93 -19.03 -7.01 -16.09
CA HIS A 93 -19.79 -6.20 -17.03
C HIS A 93 -21.31 -6.24 -16.77
N GLU A 94 -21.87 -7.42 -16.51
CA GLU A 94 -23.32 -7.56 -16.23
C GLU A 94 -23.72 -6.87 -14.92
N LEU A 95 -22.93 -7.05 -13.87
CA LEU A 95 -23.19 -6.44 -12.56
C LEU A 95 -22.80 -4.96 -12.49
N LYS A 96 -22.17 -4.42 -13.54
CA LYS A 96 -21.65 -3.04 -13.61
C LYS A 96 -20.73 -2.69 -12.44
N ILE A 97 -19.86 -3.63 -12.07
CA ILE A 97 -18.85 -3.46 -11.02
C ILE A 97 -17.45 -3.71 -11.60
N SER A 98 -16.40 -3.38 -10.84
CA SER A 98 -15.04 -3.71 -11.26
C SER A 98 -14.80 -5.22 -11.26
N THR A 99 -13.84 -5.67 -12.08
CA THR A 99 -13.40 -7.07 -12.09
C THR A 99 -12.92 -7.52 -10.71
N GLU A 100 -12.24 -6.66 -9.93
CA GLU A 100 -11.84 -7.03 -8.56
C GLU A 100 -13.04 -7.22 -7.63
N SER A 101 -14.07 -6.39 -7.80
CA SER A 101 -15.30 -6.50 -7.00
C SER A 101 -16.05 -7.79 -7.33
N ALA A 102 -16.17 -8.13 -8.62
CA ALA A 102 -16.75 -9.40 -9.04
C ALA A 102 -15.97 -10.61 -8.49
N LEU A 103 -14.64 -10.54 -8.50
CA LEU A 103 -13.78 -11.57 -7.93
C LEU A 103 -13.99 -11.69 -6.41
N TYR A 104 -14.13 -10.57 -5.70
CA TYR A 104 -14.43 -10.56 -4.27
C TYR A 104 -15.74 -11.29 -3.97
N PHE A 105 -16.83 -10.98 -4.69
CA PHE A 105 -18.13 -11.62 -4.49
C PHE A 105 -18.10 -13.12 -4.80
N LEU A 106 -17.47 -13.52 -5.91
CA LEU A 106 -17.29 -14.94 -6.24
C LEU A 106 -16.48 -15.66 -5.15
N GLY A 107 -15.37 -15.08 -4.71
CA GLY A 107 -14.56 -15.64 -3.63
C GLY A 107 -15.35 -15.76 -2.33
N LYS A 108 -16.22 -14.80 -2.01
CA LYS A 108 -17.12 -14.88 -0.86
C LYS A 108 -18.10 -16.05 -0.99
N LEU A 109 -18.79 -16.18 -2.12
CA LEU A 109 -19.75 -17.26 -2.37
C LEU A 109 -19.10 -18.64 -2.32
N VAL A 110 -17.86 -18.77 -2.81
CA VAL A 110 -17.09 -20.01 -2.72
C VAL A 110 -16.75 -20.36 -1.27
N ARG A 111 -16.30 -19.39 -0.47
CA ARG A 111 -16.03 -19.61 0.98
C ARG A 111 -17.29 -20.00 1.76
N GLU A 112 -18.45 -19.50 1.33
CA GLU A 112 -19.75 -19.86 1.93
C GLU A 112 -20.31 -21.19 1.40
N GLY A 113 -19.61 -21.88 0.50
CA GLY A 113 -20.05 -23.14 -0.09
C GLY A 113 -21.23 -23.01 -1.06
N LYS A 114 -21.53 -21.80 -1.53
CA LYS A 114 -22.63 -21.51 -2.46
C LYS A 114 -22.20 -21.57 -3.94
N ALA A 115 -20.90 -21.59 -4.20
CA ALA A 115 -20.32 -21.72 -5.53
C ALA A 115 -19.02 -22.54 -5.46
N THR A 116 -18.55 -23.05 -6.59
CA THR A 116 -17.28 -23.79 -6.71
C THR A 116 -16.47 -23.25 -7.88
N ILE A 117 -15.14 -23.26 -7.74
CA ILE A 117 -14.23 -22.88 -8.82
C ILE A 117 -13.88 -24.14 -9.60
N SER A 118 -14.33 -24.21 -10.86
CA SER A 118 -14.06 -25.36 -11.73
C SER A 118 -12.96 -25.13 -12.77
N GLY A 119 -12.39 -23.93 -12.85
CA GLY A 119 -11.32 -23.62 -13.80
C GLY A 119 -10.55 -22.35 -13.45
N ILE A 120 -9.23 -22.44 -13.52
CA ILE A 120 -8.28 -21.31 -13.45
C ILE A 120 -7.22 -21.63 -14.51
N GLN A 121 -6.95 -20.66 -15.39
CA GLN A 121 -6.03 -20.83 -16.51
C GLN A 121 -5.00 -19.70 -16.45
N ALA A 122 -3.76 -20.00 -16.80
CA ALA A 122 -2.72 -18.98 -16.93
C ALA A 122 -3.04 -18.10 -18.14
N THR A 123 -3.03 -16.79 -17.95
CA THR A 123 -3.02 -15.84 -19.07
C THR A 123 -1.58 -15.74 -19.55
N GLU A 124 -1.31 -15.96 -20.84
CA GLU A 124 0.02 -15.70 -21.38
C GLU A 124 0.30 -14.20 -21.24
N VAL A 125 1.21 -13.85 -20.33
CA VAL A 125 1.76 -12.50 -20.27
C VAL A 125 2.67 -12.40 -21.49
N GLY A 126 2.15 -11.84 -22.57
CA GLY A 126 2.92 -11.61 -23.79
C GLY A 126 4.25 -10.95 -23.44
N GLY A 127 5.34 -11.67 -23.68
CA GLY A 127 6.69 -11.13 -23.63
C GLY A 127 6.78 -9.99 -24.64
N GLY A 128 6.78 -8.76 -24.12
CA GLY A 128 7.08 -7.57 -24.91
C GLY A 128 8.52 -7.67 -25.42
N SER A 129 8.66 -7.57 -26.74
CA SER A 129 9.92 -7.39 -27.47
C SER A 129 10.67 -6.13 -27.05
#